data_AF-A0A3M1LSA6-F1
#
_entry.id   AF-A0A3M1LSA6-F1
#
_cell.length_a   1.000
_cell.length_b   1.000
_cell.length_c   1.000
_cell.angle_alpha   90.00
_cell.angle_beta   90.00
_cell.angle_gamma   90.00
#
_symmetry.space_group_name_H-M   'P 1'
#
loop_
_entity.id
_entity.type
_entity.pdbx_description
1 polymer ?
#
loop_
_entity_poly.entity_id
_entity_poly.type
_entity_poly.pdbx_seq_one_letter_code
_entity_poly.pdbx_strand_id
1 'polypeptide(L)'
;MGFCCVDQPRFRSLIPPIAVVTAPIAYVRFHGRNAEKWWNHQEAWERYDYQYTEEELREWVPKIRQMDQEATLTLAYANNHWQGQAVGTATMLQRLLEEAM
;
A
#
# COMPACT_ATOMS: atom_id res chain seq x y z
N MET A 1 -10.77 7.61 15.53
CA MET A 1 -10.44 6.30 14.93
C MET A 1 -9.50 6.55 13.76
N GLY A 2 -8.51 5.69 13.53
CA GLY A 2 -7.57 5.83 12.40
C GLY A 2 -8.20 5.40 11.09
N PHE A 3 -7.97 6.16 10.02
CA PHE A 3 -8.38 5.81 8.67
C PHE A 3 -7.36 4.84 8.04
N CYS A 4 -7.85 3.77 7.40
CA CYS A 4 -6.99 2.86 6.64
C CYS A 4 -6.81 3.42 5.23
N CYS A 5 -5.66 4.02 4.95
CA CYS A 5 -5.25 4.33 3.60
C CYS A 5 -4.98 3.02 2.85
N VAL A 6 -5.35 2.95 1.56
CA VAL A 6 -5.30 1.69 0.81
C VAL A 6 -4.66 1.94 -0.56
N ASP A 7 -3.66 1.13 -0.89
CA ASP A 7 -3.27 0.91 -2.28
C ASP A 7 -3.87 -0.40 -2.79
N GLN A 8 -4.64 -0.26 -3.87
CA GLN A 8 -5.40 -1.31 -4.52
C GLN A 8 -5.65 -0.89 -5.99
N PRO A 9 -6.19 -1.76 -6.87
CA PRO A 9 -6.45 -1.39 -8.25
C PRO A 9 -7.37 -0.16 -8.38
N ARG A 10 -7.29 0.54 -9.50
CA ARG A 10 -8.08 1.76 -9.75
C ARG A 10 -9.42 1.39 -10.39
N PHE A 11 -10.44 1.14 -9.57
CA PHE A 11 -11.83 0.99 -10.01
C PHE A 11 -12.70 2.14 -9.51
N ARG A 12 -13.77 2.48 -10.24
CA ARG A 12 -14.76 3.47 -9.80
C ARG A 12 -15.46 3.07 -8.49
N SER A 13 -15.57 1.78 -8.21
CA SER A 13 -16.17 1.22 -7.01
C SER A 13 -15.23 1.17 -5.80
N LEU A 14 -13.94 1.50 -5.99
CA LEU A 14 -12.92 1.45 -4.95
C LEU A 14 -12.49 2.85 -4.54
N ILE A 15 -12.04 2.97 -3.29
CA ILE A 15 -11.46 4.21 -2.77
C ILE A 15 -10.16 4.49 -3.56
N PRO A 16 -9.94 5.73 -4.04
CA PRO A 16 -8.69 6.12 -4.67
C PRO A 16 -7.51 6.09 -3.66
N PRO A 17 -6.24 6.17 -4.11
CA PRO A 17 -5.06 6.12 -3.24
C PRO A 17 -4.86 7.41 -2.44
N ILE A 18 -5.80 7.67 -1.54
CA ILE A 18 -5.84 8.79 -0.61
C ILE A 18 -4.90 8.49 0.55
N ALA A 19 -4.11 9.49 0.95
CA ALA A 19 -3.28 9.49 2.15
C ALA A 19 -3.78 10.59 3.09
N VAL A 20 -4.40 10.19 4.20
CA VAL A 20 -4.97 11.11 5.20
C VAL A 20 -4.71 10.59 6.61
N VAL A 21 -4.44 11.52 7.53
CA VAL A 21 -4.29 11.24 8.96
C VAL A 21 -5.53 11.72 9.70
N THR A 22 -6.26 10.81 10.35
CA THR A 22 -7.50 11.11 11.08
C THR A 22 -7.42 10.82 12.58
N ALA A 23 -6.24 10.39 13.05
CA ALA A 23 -5.96 9.98 14.42
C ALA A 23 -4.43 10.04 14.67
N PRO A 24 -3.97 9.89 15.93
CA PRO A 24 -2.53 9.84 16.24
C PRO A 24 -1.76 8.72 15.54
N ILE A 25 -2.45 7.68 15.04
CA ILE A 25 -1.86 6.61 14.24
C ILE A 25 -2.31 6.77 12.79
N ALA A 26 -1.34 6.91 11.89
CA ALA A 26 -1.52 6.83 10.45
C ALA A 26 -1.29 5.40 9.96
N TYR A 27 -2.11 4.92 9.04
CA TYR A 27 -2.10 3.52 8.62
C TYR A 27 -2.33 3.36 7.12
N VAL A 28 -1.46 2.61 6.44
CA VAL A 28 -1.58 2.27 5.01
C VAL A 28 -1.43 0.76 4.77
N ARG A 29 -2.27 0.21 3.90
CA ARG A 29 -2.19 -1.18 3.42
C ARG A 29 -2.01 -1.28 1.91
N PHE A 30 -1.05 -2.09 1.48
CA PHE A 30 -0.74 -2.34 0.08
C PHE A 30 -1.29 -3.71 -0.34
N HIS A 31 -2.40 -3.74 -1.07
CA HIS A 31 -3.05 -4.99 -1.48
C HIS A 31 -2.57 -5.53 -2.82
N GLY A 32 -1.76 -4.78 -3.56
CA GLY A 32 -1.47 -5.04 -4.96
C GLY A 32 -2.47 -4.36 -5.89
N ARG A 33 -2.13 -4.26 -7.18
CA ARG A 33 -2.96 -3.60 -8.19
C ARG A 33 -3.40 -4.59 -9.29
N ASN A 34 -3.63 -5.85 -8.94
CA ASN A 34 -4.08 -6.89 -9.88
C ASN A 34 -5.54 -6.64 -10.33
N ALA A 35 -5.73 -5.71 -11.26
CA ALA A 35 -7.04 -5.31 -11.77
C ALA A 35 -7.75 -6.46 -12.49
N GLU A 36 -7.01 -7.30 -13.22
CA GLU A 36 -7.57 -8.41 -13.98
C GLU A 36 -8.27 -9.42 -13.06
N LYS A 37 -7.63 -9.75 -11.92
CA LYS A 37 -8.12 -10.76 -10.98
C LYS A 37 -8.94 -10.21 -9.81
N TRP A 38 -8.93 -8.89 -9.58
CA TRP A 38 -9.56 -8.30 -8.40
C TRP A 38 -11.04 -8.71 -8.22
N TRP A 39 -11.81 -8.66 -9.31
CA TRP A 39 -13.22 -9.08 -9.32
C TRP A 39 -13.46 -10.39 -10.07
N ASN A 40 -12.51 -10.82 -10.91
CA ASN A 40 -12.62 -12.00 -11.77
C ASN A 40 -11.55 -13.05 -11.47
N HIS A 41 -11.45 -13.44 -10.20
CA HIS A 41 -10.59 -14.52 -9.73
C HIS A 41 -11.42 -15.81 -9.54
N GLN A 42 -10.76 -16.94 -9.72
CA GLN A 42 -11.26 -18.24 -9.32
C GLN A 42 -10.96 -18.47 -7.83
N GLU A 43 -9.76 -18.06 -7.40
CA GLU A 43 -9.28 -18.20 -6.03
C GLU A 43 -9.03 -16.84 -5.37
N ALA A 44 -9.43 -16.69 -4.10
CA ALA A 44 -9.38 -15.40 -3.41
C ALA A 44 -7.98 -14.75 -3.36
N TRP A 45 -6.92 -15.58 -3.34
CA TRP A 45 -5.54 -15.12 -3.30
C TRP A 45 -5.08 -14.47 -4.61
N GLU A 46 -5.71 -14.76 -5.75
CA GLU A 46 -5.33 -14.17 -7.05
C GLU A 46 -5.49 -12.64 -7.06
N ARG A 47 -6.36 -12.08 -6.21
CA ARG A 47 -6.47 -10.62 -6.02
C ARG A 47 -5.17 -10.00 -5.50
N TYR A 48 -4.43 -10.77 -4.70
CA TYR A 48 -3.23 -10.35 -3.99
C TYR A 48 -1.95 -10.86 -4.66
N ASP A 49 -2.06 -11.63 -5.74
CA ASP A 49 -0.93 -12.01 -6.60
C ASP A 49 -0.52 -10.79 -7.43
N TYR A 50 0.39 -10.01 -6.88
CA TYR A 50 0.86 -8.77 -7.47
C TYR A 50 2.24 -8.40 -6.95
N GLN A 51 3.19 -8.23 -7.87
CA GLN A 51 4.50 -7.68 -7.57
C GLN A 51 4.52 -6.20 -7.90
N TYR A 52 4.65 -5.36 -6.87
CA TYR A 52 4.84 -3.93 -7.04
C TYR A 52 6.15 -3.62 -7.77
N THR A 53 6.11 -2.61 -8.64
CA THR A 53 7.33 -2.02 -9.18
C THR A 53 7.85 -0.91 -8.27
N GLU A 54 9.11 -0.53 -8.47
CA GLU A 54 9.72 0.56 -7.73
C GLU A 54 8.98 1.89 -7.96
N GLU A 55 8.59 2.17 -9.20
CA GLU A 55 7.86 3.38 -9.60
C GLU A 55 6.54 3.50 -8.84
N GLU A 56 5.80 2.39 -8.72
CA GLU A 56 4.53 2.36 -8.01
C GLU A 56 4.67 2.61 -6.51
N LEU A 57 5.74 2.09 -5.90
CA LEU A 57 6.03 2.35 -4.49
C LEU A 57 6.60 3.77 -4.27
N ARG A 58 7.34 4.31 -5.25
CA ARG A 58 7.80 5.71 -5.23
C ARG A 58 6.64 6.71 -5.19
N GLU A 59 5.49 6.39 -5.78
CA GLU A 59 4.25 7.21 -5.64
C GLU A 59 3.81 7.38 -4.17
N TRP A 60 4.15 6.43 -3.31
CA TRP A 60 3.73 6.40 -1.90
C TRP A 60 4.76 6.99 -0.94
N VAL A 61 6.03 7.09 -1.32
CA VAL A 61 7.09 7.69 -0.49
C VAL A 61 6.74 9.09 0.03
N PRO A 62 6.37 10.08 -0.81
CA PRO A 62 6.02 11.41 -0.31
C PRO A 62 4.75 11.39 0.56
N LYS A 63 3.79 10.52 0.26
CA LYS A 63 2.54 10.38 1.02
C LYS A 63 2.79 9.86 2.43
N ILE A 64 3.60 8.81 2.56
CA ILE A 64 3.97 8.21 3.85
C ILE A 64 4.75 9.21 4.68
N ARG A 65 5.66 9.97 4.08
CA ARG A 65 6.41 11.02 4.79
C ARG A 65 5.50 12.12 5.32
N GLN A 66 4.55 12.57 4.51
CA GLN A 66 3.56 13.53 4.99
C GLN A 66 2.74 12.96 6.15
N MET A 67 2.27 11.72 6.04
CA MET A 67 1.56 11.04 7.13
C MET A 67 2.41 10.95 8.40
N ASP A 68 3.72 10.73 8.27
CA ASP A 68 4.67 10.63 9.38
C ASP A 68 4.99 11.97 10.05
N GLN A 69 4.90 13.07 9.31
CA GLN A 69 4.99 14.41 9.89
C GLN A 69 3.73 14.79 10.68
N GLU A 70 2.57 14.24 10.30
CA GLU A 70 1.27 14.57 10.91
C GLU A 70 0.89 13.64 12.07
N ALA A 71 1.29 12.37 12.01
CA ALA A 71 0.93 11.35 13.00
C ALA A 71 2.03 11.12 14.05
N THR A 72 1.64 10.57 15.20
CA THR A 72 2.60 10.12 16.22
C THR A 72 3.26 8.79 15.83
N LEU A 73 2.55 7.95 15.07
CA LEU A 73 3.05 6.68 14.58
C LEU A 73 2.49 6.39 13.19
N THR A 74 3.37 6.12 12.24
CA THR A 74 3.00 5.69 10.89
C THR A 74 3.25 4.21 10.69
N LEU A 75 2.23 3.52 10.21
CA LEU A 75 2.23 2.08 10.01
C LEU A 75 1.95 1.75 8.54
N ALA A 76 2.88 1.04 7.90
CA ALA A 76 2.75 0.58 6.52
C ALA A 76 2.80 -0.95 6.46
N TYR A 77 1.77 -1.57 5.87
CA TYR A 77 1.63 -3.03 5.82
C TYR A 77 1.46 -3.51 4.37
N ALA A 78 2.33 -4.41 3.93
CA ALA A 78 2.16 -5.14 2.67
C ALA A 78 1.19 -6.32 2.85
N ASN A 79 0.20 -6.43 1.97
CA ASN A 79 -0.86 -7.45 1.99
C ASN A 79 -0.97 -8.23 0.67
N ASN A 80 -0.15 -7.93 -0.33
CA ASN A 80 0.05 -8.75 -1.51
C ASN A 80 0.85 -10.02 -1.15
N HIS A 81 0.26 -10.90 -0.35
CA HIS A 81 0.99 -11.94 0.40
C HIS A 81 1.26 -13.22 -0.40
N TRP A 82 0.69 -13.36 -1.60
CA TRP A 82 0.86 -14.57 -2.39
C TRP A 82 2.35 -14.80 -2.71
N GLN A 83 2.80 -16.04 -2.55
CA GLN A 83 4.21 -16.44 -2.74
C GLN A 83 5.26 -15.56 -2.02
N GLY A 84 4.89 -14.89 -0.91
CA GLY A 84 5.81 -14.03 -0.16
C GLY A 84 6.11 -12.68 -0.80
N GLN A 85 5.38 -12.26 -1.84
CA GLN A 85 5.56 -10.96 -2.53
C GLN A 85 5.50 -9.75 -1.57
N ALA A 86 4.71 -9.86 -0.49
CA ALA A 86 4.62 -8.83 0.54
C ALA A 86 5.96 -8.52 1.21
N VAL A 87 6.85 -9.51 1.39
CA VAL A 87 8.19 -9.28 1.95
C VAL A 87 9.01 -8.41 1.01
N GLY A 88 9.03 -8.74 -0.29
CA GLY A 88 9.72 -7.93 -1.30
C GLY A 88 9.18 -6.50 -1.38
N THR A 89 7.87 -6.34 -1.22
CA THR A 89 7.20 -5.03 -1.19
C THR A 89 7.63 -4.21 0.02
N ALA A 90 7.61 -4.81 1.22
CA ALA A 90 8.04 -4.13 2.44
C ALA A 90 9.52 -3.75 2.40
N THR A 91 10.40 -4.66 1.95
CA THR A 91 11.84 -4.40 1.81
C THR A 91 12.13 -3.29 0.78
N MET A 92 11.45 -3.30 -0.36
CA MET A 92 11.62 -2.26 -1.38
C MET A 92 11.12 -0.90 -0.85
N LEU A 93 9.96 -0.86 -0.21
CA LEU A 93 9.41 0.37 0.35
C LEU A 93 10.31 0.94 1.46
N GLN A 94 10.85 0.09 2.33
CA GLN A 94 11.82 0.49 3.36
C GLN A 94 13.04 1.18 2.72
N ARG A 95 13.68 0.53 1.73
CA ARG A 95 14.81 1.12 1.01
C ARG A 95 14.46 2.48 0.41
N LEU A 96 13.31 2.59 -0.25
CA LEU A 96 12.86 3.84 -0.88
C LEU A 96 12.62 4.97 0.14
N LEU A 97 12.15 4.64 1.34
CA LEU A 97 11.96 5.60 2.42
C LEU A 97 13.30 6.08 2.99
N GLU A 98 14.28 5.19 3.11
CA GLU A 98 15.66 5.50 3.55
C GLU A 98 16.42 6.34 2.51
N GLU A 99 16.30 6.05 1.21
CA GLU A 99 16.93 6.83 0.13
C GLU A 99 16.48 8.29 0.07
N ALA A 100 15.24 8.56 0.47
CA ALA A 100 14.68 9.91 0.43
C ALA A 100 15.07 10.76 1.64
N MET A 101 15.84 10.22 2.61
CA MET A 101 16.25 10.92 3.84
C MET A 101 17.24 12.05 3.58
#